data_AF-A0A8S0T4W5-F1
#
_entry.id   AF-A0A8S0T4W5-F1
#
_cell.length_a   1.000
_cell.length_b   1.000
_cell.length_c   1.000
_cell.angle_alpha   90.00
_cell.angle_beta   90.00
_cell.angle_gamma   90.00
#
_symmetry.space_group_name_H-M   'P 1'
#
loop_
_entity.id
_entity.type
_entity.pdbx_description
1 polymer ?
#
loop_
_entity_poly.entity_id
_entity_poly.type
_entity_poly.pdbx_seq_one_letter_code
_entity_poly.pdbx_strand_id
1 'polypeptide(L)'
;MLIVVAMLSVESIYYAPCEKLEEKSNLVNSNEKAEKNVRKWCKENFINGWSLKHARDIHSQKQRNAERMGLRVTSCGDDMLPFRRCLAASFFLNAALKQPDGTYRALSSGLTVQIHPSSVLFRMKPECLIFDELVRTNHNYIRNISRIDYLWLAELAPHCYALKKLE
;
A
#
# COMPACT_ATOMS: atom_id res chain seq x y z
N MET A 1 5.10 -7.94 4.82
CA MET A 1 5.20 -6.49 5.13
C MET A 1 6.27 -5.79 4.30
N LEU A 2 7.54 -6.22 4.35
CA LEU A 2 8.66 -5.53 3.66
C LEU A 2 8.41 -5.25 2.17
N ILE A 3 7.81 -6.19 1.43
CA ILE A 3 7.45 -6.02 0.02
C ILE A 3 6.52 -4.82 -0.16
N VAL A 4 5.44 -4.73 0.63
CA VAL A 4 4.49 -3.62 0.51
C VAL A 4 5.14 -2.29 0.86
N VAL A 5 5.95 -2.23 1.92
CA VAL A 5 6.68 -1.00 2.25
C VAL A 5 7.63 -0.60 1.10
N ALA A 6 8.29 -1.55 0.44
CA ALA A 6 9.13 -1.26 -0.72
C ALA A 6 8.31 -0.74 -1.91
N MET A 7 7.14 -1.33 -2.18
CA MET A 7 6.23 -0.89 -3.24
C MET A 7 5.62 0.49 -2.99
N LEU A 8 5.35 0.85 -1.73
CA LEU A 8 4.88 2.18 -1.35
C LEU A 8 6.02 3.23 -1.32
N SER A 9 7.29 2.80 -1.32
CA SER A 9 8.44 3.71 -1.32
C SER A 9 8.82 4.20 -2.74
N VAL A 10 8.16 3.68 -3.78
CA VAL A 10 8.44 4.05 -5.18
C VAL A 10 7.23 4.75 -5.78
N GLU A 11 7.44 5.50 -6.86
CA GLU A 11 6.34 6.06 -7.65
C GLU A 11 5.41 4.95 -8.17
N SER A 12 4.14 5.29 -8.41
CA SER A 12 3.12 4.36 -8.88
C SER A 12 3.65 3.48 -10.03
N ILE A 13 3.63 2.17 -9.80
CA ILE A 13 4.16 1.19 -10.73
C ILE A 13 3.20 0.99 -11.92
N TYR A 14 1.92 1.26 -11.71
CA TYR A 14 0.94 1.30 -12.80
C TYR A 14 1.03 2.65 -13.51
N TYR A 15 1.16 2.62 -14.83
CA TYR A 15 1.03 3.82 -15.66
C TYR A 15 -0.17 3.68 -16.58
N ALA A 16 -0.98 4.73 -16.69
CA ALA A 16 -1.98 4.84 -17.75
C ALA A 16 -1.25 5.19 -19.05
N PRO A 17 -1.55 4.56 -20.19
CA PRO A 17 -0.86 4.83 -21.45
C PRO A 17 -1.33 6.19 -22.01
N CYS A 18 -0.80 7.28 -21.46
CA CYS A 18 -0.75 8.58 -22.09
C CYS A 18 0.74 8.90 -22.19
N GLU A 19 1.25 8.90 -23.43
CA GLU A 19 2.66 9.13 -23.81
C GLU A 19 3.58 7.91 -23.79
N LYS A 20 4.03 7.54 -25.00
CA LYS A 20 5.11 6.58 -25.24
C LYS A 20 6.42 7.21 -24.74
N LEU A 21 6.84 6.90 -23.53
CA LEU A 21 8.19 7.22 -23.08
C LEU A 21 9.14 6.13 -23.60
N GLU A 22 9.96 6.50 -24.58
CA GLU A 22 11.05 5.70 -25.09
C GLU A 22 12.11 5.52 -24.00
N GLU A 23 12.18 4.33 -23.39
CA GLU A 23 13.30 3.98 -22.52
C GLU A 23 14.56 3.72 -23.37
N LYS A 24 15.49 4.68 -23.40
CA LYS A 24 16.89 4.43 -23.78
C LYS A 24 17.59 3.76 -22.59
N SER A 25 18.02 2.50 -22.74
CA SER A 25 18.93 1.89 -21.77
C SER A 25 20.16 1.30 -22.45
N ASN A 26 21.30 1.98 -22.29
CA ASN A 26 22.63 1.39 -22.38
C ASN A 26 22.93 0.74 -21.03
N LEU A 27 23.19 -0.58 -20.99
CA LEU A 27 24.02 -1.25 -19.98
C LEU A 27 24.18 -2.74 -20.36
N VAL A 28 25.39 -3.23 -20.16
CA VAL A 28 26.00 -4.44 -20.71
C VAL A 28 25.97 -5.61 -19.70
N ASN A 29 25.70 -6.82 -20.23
CA ASN A 29 26.05 -8.19 -19.81
C ASN A 29 25.29 -9.02 -18.74
N SER A 30 25.22 -10.32 -19.12
CA SER A 30 25.14 -11.63 -18.43
C SER A 30 23.86 -12.19 -17.80
N ASN A 31 22.72 -11.48 -17.80
CA ASN A 31 21.43 -12.08 -17.37
C ASN A 31 20.25 -11.82 -18.34
N GLU A 32 20.58 -11.73 -19.64
CA GLU A 32 19.72 -11.13 -20.66
C GLU A 32 18.35 -11.77 -20.85
N LYS A 33 18.23 -13.10 -20.73
CA LYS A 33 16.97 -13.78 -21.10
C LYS A 33 15.86 -13.53 -20.08
N ALA A 34 16.19 -13.58 -18.79
CA ALA A 34 15.25 -13.32 -17.71
C ALA A 34 14.84 -11.83 -17.68
N GLU A 35 15.79 -10.91 -17.87
CA GLU A 35 15.50 -9.48 -17.90
C GLU A 35 14.69 -9.06 -19.12
N LYS A 36 14.95 -9.65 -20.30
CA LYS A 36 14.11 -9.45 -21.50
C LYS A 36 12.68 -9.93 -21.26
N ASN A 37 12.49 -11.07 -20.60
CA ASN A 37 11.17 -11.59 -20.27
C ASN A 37 10.42 -10.68 -19.28
N VAL A 38 11.09 -10.18 -18.23
CA VAL A 38 10.48 -9.26 -17.26
C VAL A 38 10.10 -7.95 -17.95
N ARG A 39 10.96 -7.38 -18.79
CA ARG A 39 10.64 -6.15 -19.54
C ARG A 39 9.44 -6.33 -20.46
N LYS A 40 9.37 -7.46 -21.18
CA LYS A 40 8.24 -7.81 -22.03
C LYS A 40 6.95 -7.92 -21.22
N TRP A 41 7.00 -8.63 -20.09
CA TRP A 41 5.85 -8.79 -19.19
C TRP A 41 5.40 -7.44 -18.61
N CYS A 42 6.32 -6.59 -18.16
CA CYS A 42 5.99 -5.25 -17.65
C CYS A 42 5.27 -4.41 -18.71
N LYS A 43 5.74 -4.46 -19.96
CA LYS A 43 5.11 -3.76 -21.08
C LYS A 43 3.71 -4.29 -21.39
N GLU A 44 3.53 -5.61 -21.40
CA GLU A 44 2.23 -6.25 -21.64
C GLU A 44 1.20 -5.97 -20.52
N ASN A 45 1.68 -5.71 -19.30
CA ASN A 45 0.83 -5.47 -18.12
C ASN A 45 0.78 -4.00 -17.68
N PHE A 46 1.26 -3.06 -18.51
CA PHE A 46 1.26 -1.62 -18.21
C PHE A 46 1.94 -1.26 -16.88
N ILE A 47 3.06 -1.93 -16.62
CA ILE A 47 3.88 -1.79 -15.42
C ILE A 47 5.18 -1.06 -15.78
N ASN A 48 5.54 -0.06 -14.98
CA ASN A 48 6.82 0.63 -15.07
C ASN A 48 7.95 -0.30 -14.60
N GLY A 49 8.77 -0.76 -15.55
CA GLY A 49 9.88 -1.68 -15.27
C GLY A 49 10.97 -1.07 -14.40
N TRP A 50 11.19 0.25 -14.51
CA TRP A 50 12.15 0.97 -13.67
C TRP A 50 11.67 1.04 -12.22
N SER A 51 10.43 1.46 -11.97
CA SER A 51 9.87 1.53 -10.61
C SER A 51 9.82 0.15 -9.96
N LEU A 52 9.48 -0.90 -10.72
CA LEU A 52 9.49 -2.28 -10.22
C LEU A 52 10.90 -2.76 -9.84
N LYS A 53 11.91 -2.47 -10.68
CA LYS A 53 13.31 -2.78 -10.36
C LYS A 53 13.76 -2.03 -9.11
N HIS A 54 13.42 -0.75 -9.00
CA HIS A 54 13.75 0.07 -7.83
C HIS A 54 13.11 -0.50 -6.55
N ALA A 55 11.83 -0.89 -6.60
CA ALA A 55 11.15 -1.51 -5.46
C ALA A 55 11.83 -2.82 -5.03
N ARG A 56 12.30 -3.64 -5.98
CA ARG A 56 13.05 -4.87 -5.69
C ARG A 56 14.39 -4.58 -4.99
N ASP A 57 15.10 -3.56 -5.43
CA ASP A 57 16.38 -3.16 -4.84
C ASP A 57 16.17 -2.63 -3.41
N ILE A 58 15.14 -1.81 -3.18
CA ILE A 58 14.71 -1.36 -1.85
C ILE A 58 14.33 -2.53 -0.95
N HIS A 59 13.55 -3.49 -1.46
CA HIS A 59 13.16 -4.68 -0.70
C HIS A 59 14.40 -5.45 -0.23
N SER A 60 15.35 -5.69 -1.15
CA SER A 60 16.59 -6.42 -0.86
C SER A 60 17.43 -5.71 0.20
N GLN A 61 17.48 -4.37 0.16
CA GLN A 61 18.14 -3.56 1.18
C GLN A 61 17.45 -3.67 2.54
N LYS A 62 16.11 -3.54 2.59
CA LYS A 62 15.32 -3.62 3.82
C LYS A 62 15.43 -5.00 4.47
N GLN A 63 15.37 -6.06 3.66
CA GLN A 63 15.57 -7.43 4.14
C GLN A 63 16.94 -7.61 4.79
N ARG A 64 18.01 -7.20 4.09
CA ARG A 64 19.38 -7.29 4.63
C ARG A 64 19.54 -6.52 5.95
N ASN A 65 18.91 -5.35 6.06
CA ASN A 65 18.95 -4.56 7.30
C ASN A 65 18.19 -5.24 8.44
N ALA A 66 17.00 -5.79 8.17
CA ALA A 66 16.23 -6.54 9.17
C ALA A 66 17.02 -7.75 9.70
N GLU A 67 17.64 -8.52 8.79
CA GLU A 67 18.48 -9.67 9.15
C GLU A 67 19.70 -9.25 9.99
N ARG A 68 20.36 -8.13 9.64
CA ARG A 68 21.46 -7.57 10.44
C ARG A 68 21.04 -7.15 11.85
N MET A 69 19.80 -6.71 12.02
CA MET A 69 19.21 -6.39 13.33
C MET A 69 18.76 -7.63 14.11
N GLY A 70 18.97 -8.84 13.58
CA GLY A 70 18.52 -10.09 14.20
C GLY A 70 17.02 -10.35 14.06
N LEU A 71 16.31 -9.60 13.21
CA LEU A 71 14.88 -9.80 12.97
C LEU A 71 14.68 -10.95 11.98
N ARG A 72 13.85 -11.92 12.36
CA ARG A 72 13.49 -13.04 11.49
C ARG A 72 12.48 -12.59 10.43
N VAL A 73 12.90 -12.60 9.17
CA VAL A 73 11.99 -12.33 8.05
C VAL A 73 11.15 -13.58 7.78
N THR A 74 9.83 -13.44 7.88
CA THR A 74 8.86 -14.52 7.63
C THR A 74 7.78 -14.03 6.65
N SER A 75 7.18 -14.98 5.93
CA SER A 75 6.05 -14.73 5.04
C SER A 75 4.75 -15.16 5.70
N CYS A 76 3.67 -14.45 5.43
CA CYS A 76 2.32 -14.83 5.84
C CYS A 76 1.70 -15.94 4.95
N GLY A 77 2.38 -16.32 3.85
CA GLY A 77 1.86 -17.29 2.89
C GLY A 77 0.52 -16.82 2.31
N ASP A 78 -0.43 -17.75 2.22
CA ASP A 78 -1.78 -17.48 1.70
C ASP A 78 -2.72 -16.86 2.75
N ASP A 79 -2.36 -16.92 4.04
CA ASP A 79 -3.15 -16.29 5.09
C ASP A 79 -2.87 -14.78 5.14
N MET A 80 -3.83 -14.01 4.61
CA MET A 80 -3.75 -12.56 4.58
C MET A 80 -4.16 -11.90 5.90
N LEU A 81 -4.66 -12.65 6.89
CA LEU A 81 -5.11 -12.09 8.17
C LEU A 81 -3.94 -11.48 8.98
N PRO A 82 -2.82 -12.19 9.23
CA PRO A 82 -1.65 -11.62 9.90
C PRO A 82 -1.12 -10.38 9.18
N PHE A 83 -1.15 -10.40 7.84
CA PHE A 83 -0.71 -9.26 7.03
C PHE A 83 -1.61 -8.04 7.22
N ARG A 84 -2.94 -8.19 7.15
CA ARG A 84 -3.88 -7.08 7.37
C ARG A 84 -3.83 -6.55 8.80
N ARG A 85 -3.65 -7.42 9.80
CA ARG A 85 -3.45 -7.01 11.20
C ARG A 85 -2.15 -6.22 11.37
N CYS A 86 -1.06 -6.65 10.74
CA CYS A 86 0.19 -5.89 10.69
C CYS A 86 0.00 -4.51 10.05
N LEU A 87 -0.76 -4.41 8.95
CA LEU A 87 -1.10 -3.12 8.35
C LEU A 87 -1.96 -2.26 9.29
N ALA A 88 -2.96 -2.83 9.95
CA ALA A 88 -3.80 -2.10 10.91
C ALA A 88 -2.96 -1.53 12.07
N ALA A 89 -2.02 -2.32 12.61
CA ALA A 89 -1.07 -1.86 13.63
C ALA A 89 -0.10 -0.78 13.13
N SER A 90 0.15 -0.71 11.82
CA SER A 90 1.09 0.25 11.23
C SER A 90 0.40 1.57 10.85
N PHE A 91 -0.84 1.49 10.35
CA PHE A 91 -1.61 2.60 9.80
C PHE A 91 -2.81 2.97 10.67
N PHE A 92 -2.79 2.65 11.97
CA PHE A 92 -3.92 2.88 12.86
C PHE A 92 -4.35 4.35 12.93
N LEU A 93 -3.46 5.33 12.75
CA LEU A 93 -3.83 6.74 12.67
C LEU A 93 -4.57 7.09 11.37
N ASN A 94 -4.27 6.37 10.30
CA ASN A 94 -4.86 6.55 8.97
C ASN A 94 -5.97 5.53 8.74
N ALA A 95 -6.89 5.40 9.69
CA ALA A 95 -8.07 4.58 9.57
C ALA A 95 -9.29 5.45 9.19
N ALA A 96 -10.22 4.90 8.42
CA ALA A 96 -11.48 5.55 8.09
C ALA A 96 -12.66 4.58 8.18
N LEU A 97 -13.81 5.12 8.60
CA LEU A 97 -15.05 4.38 8.77
C LEU A 97 -16.11 4.91 7.82
N LYS A 98 -16.80 3.99 7.14
CA LYS A 98 -17.90 4.30 6.26
C LYS A 98 -19.05 4.96 7.04
N GLN A 99 -19.68 5.94 6.42
CA GLN A 99 -20.80 6.69 6.96
C GLN A 99 -22.11 6.28 6.25
N PRO A 100 -23.29 6.55 6.83
CA PRO A 100 -24.58 6.20 6.23
C PRO A 100 -24.85 6.83 4.86
N ASP A 101 -24.25 7.99 4.60
CA ASP A 101 -24.31 8.69 3.30
C ASP A 101 -23.40 8.06 2.23
N GLY A 102 -22.64 7.03 2.59
CA GLY A 102 -21.70 6.32 1.72
C GLY A 102 -20.33 6.99 1.58
N THR A 103 -20.07 8.11 2.28
CA THR A 103 -18.74 8.69 2.44
C THR A 103 -17.95 7.96 3.53
N TYR A 104 -16.69 8.34 3.72
CA TYR A 104 -15.87 7.82 4.82
C TYR A 104 -15.46 8.96 5.74
N ARG A 105 -15.33 8.67 7.02
CA ARG A 105 -14.78 9.60 8.00
C ARG A 105 -13.45 9.07 8.52
N ALA A 106 -12.39 9.85 8.32
CA ALA A 106 -11.07 9.53 8.88
C ALA A 106 -11.12 9.64 10.41
N LEU A 107 -10.68 8.60 11.11
CA LEU A 107 -10.86 8.48 12.56
C LEU A 107 -9.98 9.46 13.33
N SER A 108 -8.72 9.65 12.92
CA SER A 108 -7.80 10.55 13.62
C SER A 108 -8.08 12.04 13.36
N SER A 109 -8.49 12.42 12.14
CA SER A 109 -8.67 13.83 11.76
C SER A 109 -10.12 14.29 11.73
N GLY A 110 -11.07 13.36 11.75
CA GLY A 110 -12.50 13.63 11.62
C GLY A 110 -12.94 14.07 10.22
N LEU A 111 -12.02 14.18 9.25
CA LEU A 111 -12.29 14.64 7.89
C LEU A 111 -13.17 13.66 7.13
N THR A 112 -14.12 14.20 6.35
CA THR A 112 -14.84 13.44 5.35
C THR A 112 -13.93 13.18 4.15
N VAL A 113 -13.79 11.92 3.78
CA VAL A 113 -12.94 11.41 2.71
C VAL A 113 -13.70 10.41 1.83
N GLN A 114 -13.20 10.20 0.63
CA GLN A 114 -13.77 9.25 -0.34
C GLN A 114 -12.68 8.32 -0.87
N ILE A 115 -13.05 7.08 -1.18
CA ILE A 115 -12.12 6.16 -1.85
C ILE A 115 -11.78 6.72 -3.24
N HIS A 116 -10.50 6.79 -3.57
CA HIS A 116 -10.09 7.24 -4.89
C HIS A 116 -10.60 6.27 -6.00
N PRO A 117 -11.12 6.77 -7.14
CA PRO A 117 -11.69 5.93 -8.20
C PRO A 117 -10.74 4.90 -8.81
N SER A 118 -9.43 5.12 -8.75
CA SER A 118 -8.43 4.16 -9.23
C SER A 118 -8.26 2.93 -8.32
N SER A 119 -8.82 2.95 -7.11
CA SER A 119 -8.72 1.82 -6.19
C SER A 119 -9.67 0.70 -6.58
N VAL A 120 -9.19 -0.54 -6.50
CA VAL A 120 -10.02 -1.74 -6.66
C VAL A 120 -11.15 -1.84 -5.62
N LEU A 121 -11.02 -1.15 -4.48
CA LEU A 121 -12.02 -1.13 -3.42
C LEU A 121 -13.09 -0.03 -3.61
N PHE A 122 -12.99 0.79 -4.65
CA PHE A 122 -13.94 1.89 -4.91
C PHE A 122 -15.40 1.39 -4.99
N ARG A 123 -15.63 0.22 -5.59
CA ARG A 123 -16.96 -0.38 -5.73
C ARG A 123 -17.38 -1.26 -4.55
N MET A 124 -16.43 -1.88 -3.86
CA MET A 124 -16.72 -2.81 -2.75
C MET A 124 -17.23 -2.09 -1.50
N LYS A 125 -16.77 -0.86 -1.26
CA LYS A 125 -17.16 -0.01 -0.13
C LYS A 125 -17.17 -0.74 1.25
N PRO A 126 -16.02 -1.26 1.70
CA PRO A 126 -15.91 -1.95 2.99
C PRO A 126 -16.22 -1.01 4.17
N GLU A 127 -16.70 -1.55 5.29
CA GLU A 127 -17.11 -0.75 6.46
C GLU A 127 -15.95 0.00 7.12
N CYS A 128 -14.81 -0.66 7.31
CA CYS A 128 -13.60 -0.07 7.88
C CYS A 128 -12.39 -0.33 6.97
N LEU A 129 -11.55 0.69 6.83
CA LEU A 129 -10.36 0.64 6.02
C LEU A 129 -9.22 1.45 6.65
N ILE A 130 -8.01 1.16 6.21
CA ILE A 130 -6.82 1.99 6.41
C ILE A 130 -6.36 2.54 5.06
N PHE A 131 -5.62 3.64 5.12
CA PHE A 131 -5.04 4.29 3.95
C PHE A 131 -3.61 4.76 4.23
N ASP A 132 -2.82 4.89 3.17
CA ASP A 132 -1.45 5.41 3.24
C ASP A 132 -1.43 6.91 2.93
N GLU A 133 -2.17 7.31 1.90
CA GLU A 133 -2.14 8.67 1.36
C GLU A 133 -3.51 9.33 1.38
N LEU A 134 -3.52 10.63 1.70
CA LEU A 134 -4.66 11.53 1.56
C LEU A 134 -4.36 12.58 0.49
N VAL A 135 -5.10 12.55 -0.62
CA VAL A 135 -4.95 13.46 -1.75
C VAL A 135 -6.10 14.46 -1.74
N ARG A 136 -5.78 15.75 -1.57
CA ARG A 136 -6.76 16.83 -1.58
C ARG A 136 -6.83 17.48 -2.96
N THR A 137 -7.98 17.37 -3.61
CA THR A 137 -8.29 18.09 -4.86
C THR A 137 -9.59 18.87 -4.68
N ASN A 138 -10.60 18.64 -5.52
CA ASN A 138 -11.97 19.12 -5.32
C ASN A 138 -12.67 18.37 -4.17
N HIS A 139 -12.25 17.12 -3.92
CA HIS A 139 -12.67 16.30 -2.80
C HIS A 139 -11.44 15.70 -2.12
N ASN A 140 -11.59 15.24 -0.88
CA ASN A 140 -10.53 14.52 -0.17
C ASN A 140 -10.59 13.05 -0.54
N TYR A 141 -9.57 12.56 -1.24
CA TYR A 141 -9.48 11.16 -1.65
C TYR A 141 -8.41 10.41 -0.88
N ILE A 142 -8.70 9.17 -0.50
CA ILE A 142 -7.72 8.25 0.10
C ILE A 142 -7.21 7.24 -0.93
N ARG A 143 -5.91 6.95 -0.89
CA ARG A 143 -5.21 6.01 -1.79
C ARG A 143 -4.44 4.95 -1.00
N ASN A 144 -4.02 3.90 -1.71
CA ASN A 144 -3.32 2.73 -1.18
C ASN A 144 -4.04 2.15 0.05
N ILE A 145 -5.28 1.74 -0.19
CA ILE A 145 -6.21 1.36 0.89
C ILE A 145 -6.29 -0.16 1.07
N SER A 146 -6.59 -0.58 2.29
CA SER A 146 -6.85 -1.98 2.63
C SER A 146 -8.01 -2.09 3.61
N ARG A 147 -8.85 -3.12 3.43
CA ARG A 147 -9.94 -3.41 4.37
C ARG A 147 -9.38 -4.00 5.66
N ILE A 148 -9.93 -3.56 6.79
CA ILE A 148 -9.59 -4.09 8.11
C ILE A 148 -10.86 -4.30 8.94
N ASP A 149 -10.74 -5.04 10.03
CA ASP A 149 -11.76 -5.04 11.07
C ASP A 149 -11.52 -3.86 12.02
N TYR A 150 -12.57 -3.13 12.34
CA TYR A 150 -12.51 -1.99 13.27
C TYR A 150 -12.02 -2.43 14.66
N LEU A 151 -12.40 -3.64 15.11
CA LEU A 151 -12.01 -4.16 16.42
C LEU A 151 -10.49 -4.30 16.58
N TRP A 152 -9.76 -4.52 15.47
CA TRP A 152 -8.30 -4.61 15.51
C TRP A 152 -7.65 -3.28 15.89
N LEU A 153 -8.28 -2.13 15.63
CA LEU A 153 -7.71 -0.83 16.00
C LEU A 153 -7.68 -0.65 17.53
N ALA A 154 -8.75 -1.06 18.22
CA ALA A 154 -8.82 -1.03 19.67
C ALA A 154 -7.83 -2.03 20.31
N GLU A 155 -7.67 -3.21 19.69
CA GLU A 155 -6.73 -4.24 20.15
C GLU A 155 -5.26 -3.83 19.97
N LEU A 156 -4.90 -3.32 18.77
CA LEU A 156 -3.53 -3.07 18.36
C LEU A 156 -3.02 -1.68 18.78
N ALA A 157 -3.92 -0.70 18.92
CA ALA A 157 -3.60 0.66 19.32
C ALA A 157 -4.56 1.19 20.40
N PRO A 158 -4.61 0.54 21.58
CA PRO A 158 -5.55 0.90 22.65
C PRO A 158 -5.34 2.33 23.16
N HIS A 159 -4.12 2.86 23.13
CA HIS A 159 -3.82 4.23 23.54
C HIS A 159 -4.51 5.30 22.68
N CYS A 160 -4.85 4.98 21.42
CA CYS A 160 -5.58 5.88 20.52
C CYS A 160 -7.08 5.60 20.45
N TYR A 161 -7.47 4.34 20.66
CA TYR A 161 -8.83 3.84 20.40
C TYR A 161 -9.55 3.32 21.64
N ALA A 162 -8.92 3.34 22.82
CA ALA A 162 -9.64 3.11 24.07
C ALA A 162 -10.73 4.16 24.19
N LEU A 163 -11.95 3.69 24.44
CA LEU A 163 -13.03 4.52 24.92
C LEU A 163 -12.48 5.32 26.10
N LYS A 164 -12.35 6.64 25.95
CA LYS A 164 -12.44 7.51 27.12
C LYS A 164 -13.74 7.10 27.78
N LYS A 165 -13.66 6.36 28.91
CA LYS A 165 -14.78 6.29 29.83
C LYS A 165 -15.14 7.74 30.10
N LEU A 166 -16.25 8.18 29.54
CA LEU A 166 -16.92 9.39 29.96
C LEU A 166 -17.27 9.13 31.43
N GLU A 167 -16.45 9.68 32.32
CA GLU A 167 -16.89 9.99 33.68
C GLU A 167 -17.85 11.18 33.64
#